data_AF-A0A6L5QYX9-F1
#
_entry.id   AF-A0A6L5QYX9-F1
#
_cell.length_a   1.000
_cell.length_b   1.000
_cell.length_c   1.000
_cell.angle_alpha   90.00
_cell.angle_beta   90.00
_cell.angle_gamma   90.00
#
_symmetry.space_group_name_H-M   'P 1'
#
loop_
_entity.id
_entity.type
_entity.pdbx_description
1 polymer ?
#
loop_
_entity_poly.entity_id
_entity_poly.type
_entity_poly.pdbx_seq_one_letter_code
_entity_poly.pdbx_strand_id
1 'polypeptide(L)'
;MVHHAAGEPIGRFLTIADTAEVLAVDVETVHELVLSGELPAIRIGDRGPWRVERSQLEVFIEMRYESTRREVAWNEGEFGNVIEFAGVRPGGLRPVD
;
A
#
# COMPACT_ATOMS: atom_id res chain seq x y z
N MET A 1 17.54 -3.76 -24.96
CA MET A 1 16.73 -3.88 -23.74
C MET A 1 15.29 -3.89 -24.19
N VAL A 2 14.63 -5.04 -24.11
CA VAL A 2 13.24 -5.15 -24.54
C VAL A 2 12.38 -4.39 -23.53
N HIS A 3 11.82 -3.26 -23.93
CA HIS A 3 10.67 -2.69 -23.23
C HIS A 3 9.47 -3.51 -23.69
N HIS A 4 8.92 -4.36 -22.83
CA HIS A 4 7.68 -5.06 -23.13
C HIS A 4 6.56 -4.03 -23.24
N ALA A 5 5.83 -4.05 -24.36
CA ALA A 5 4.66 -3.21 -24.54
C ALA A 5 3.58 -3.61 -23.52
N ALA A 6 2.89 -2.61 -22.97
CA ALA A 6 1.77 -2.78 -22.05
C ALA A 6 0.67 -3.66 -22.69
N GLY A 7 0.71 -4.97 -22.43
CA GLY A 7 -0.31 -5.91 -22.91
C GLY A 7 0.16 -7.32 -23.26
N GLU A 8 1.46 -7.61 -23.40
CA GLU A 8 1.90 -9.00 -23.56
C GLU A 8 1.83 -9.76 -22.22
N PRO A 9 1.48 -11.06 -22.22
CA PRO A 9 1.41 -11.86 -21.01
C PRO A 9 2.81 -12.02 -20.43
N ILE A 10 3.21 -11.06 -19.59
CA ILE A 10 4.40 -11.12 -18.75
C ILE A 10 4.26 -12.44 -17.98
N GLY A 11 5.23 -13.34 -18.14
CA GLY A 11 5.18 -14.65 -17.52
C GLY A 11 4.89 -14.57 -16.01
N ARG A 12 4.57 -15.70 -15.39
CA ARG A 12 4.19 -15.80 -13.96
C ARG A 12 5.07 -15.00 -12.99
N PHE A 13 6.33 -14.76 -13.36
CA PHE A 13 7.32 -14.01 -12.60
C PHE A 13 7.68 -12.68 -13.28
N LEU A 14 7.53 -11.60 -12.52
CA LEU A 14 7.90 -10.23 -12.86
C LEU A 14 9.35 -9.95 -12.44
N THR A 15 10.04 -9.10 -13.20
CA THR A 15 11.29 -8.49 -12.73
C THR A 15 10.98 -7.36 -11.74
N ILE A 16 11.99 -6.89 -11.00
CA ILE A 16 11.84 -5.72 -10.12
C ILE A 16 11.44 -4.49 -10.94
N ALA A 17 12.00 -4.32 -12.14
CA ALA A 17 11.64 -3.22 -13.04
C ALA A 17 10.18 -3.32 -13.49
N ASP A 18 9.72 -4.48 -13.95
CA ASP A 18 8.30 -4.66 -14.36
C ASP A 18 7.34 -4.43 -13.17
N THR A 19 7.74 -4.85 -11.98
CA THR A 19 6.93 -4.65 -10.77
C THR A 19 6.83 -3.16 -10.42
N ALA A 20 7.91 -2.40 -10.59
CA ALA A 20 7.94 -0.96 -10.38
C ALA A 20 7.02 -0.23 -11.36
N GLU A 21 7.03 -0.64 -12.64
CA GLU A 21 6.10 -0.12 -13.65
C GLU A 21 4.65 -0.42 -13.29
N VAL A 22 4.34 -1.65 -12.84
CA VAL A 22 2.97 -2.05 -12.44
C VAL A 22 2.47 -1.23 -11.25
N LEU A 23 3.33 -0.98 -10.27
CA LEU A 23 3.00 -0.20 -9.08
C LEU A 23 3.12 1.32 -9.30
N ALA A 24 3.62 1.77 -10.45
CA ALA A 24 3.94 3.16 -10.77
C ALA A 24 4.83 3.82 -9.70
N VAL A 25 5.92 3.13 -9.31
CA VAL A 25 6.92 3.60 -8.35
C VAL A 25 8.34 3.44 -8.89
N ASP A 26 9.32 4.00 -8.22
CA ASP A 26 10.73 3.79 -8.55
C ASP A 26 11.18 2.34 -8.27
N VAL A 27 12.13 1.86 -9.10
CA VAL A 27 12.72 0.52 -8.97
C VAL A 27 13.37 0.30 -7.60
N GLU A 28 13.97 1.36 -7.03
CA GLU A 28 14.57 1.33 -5.70
C GLU A 28 13.53 1.03 -4.62
N THR A 29 12.35 1.64 -4.70
CA THR A 29 11.24 1.38 -3.78
C THR A 29 10.83 -0.09 -3.78
N VAL A 30 10.70 -0.71 -4.96
CA VAL A 30 10.38 -2.15 -5.05
C VAL A 30 11.52 -3.00 -4.48
N HIS A 31 12.77 -2.60 -4.73
CA HIS A 31 13.93 -3.30 -4.18
C HIS A 31 13.93 -3.28 -2.65
N GLU A 32 13.62 -2.13 -2.03
CA GLU A 32 13.49 -2.01 -0.58
C GLU A 32 12.36 -2.88 -0.02
N LEU A 33 11.19 -2.92 -0.67
CA LEU A 33 10.08 -3.79 -0.26
C LEU A 33 10.45 -5.28 -0.29
N VAL A 34 11.27 -5.69 -1.25
CA VAL A 34 11.77 -7.07 -1.33
C VAL A 34 12.80 -7.34 -0.24
N LEU A 35 13.68 -6.39 0.06
CA LEU A 35 14.67 -6.53 1.14
C LEU A 35 14.03 -6.51 2.53
N SER A 36 12.99 -5.71 2.73
CA SER A 36 12.23 -5.67 3.99
C SER A 36 11.38 -6.93 4.18
N GLY A 37 11.10 -7.65 3.09
CA GLY A 37 10.24 -8.83 3.08
C GLY A 37 8.75 -8.50 3.04
N GLU A 38 8.38 -7.22 2.89
CA GLU A 38 6.98 -6.79 2.71
C GLU A 38 6.43 -7.27 1.37
N LEU A 39 7.26 -7.30 0.32
CA LEU A 39 6.90 -7.83 -0.98
C LEU A 39 7.58 -9.20 -1.20
N PRO A 40 6.80 -10.31 -1.22
CA PRO A 40 7.38 -11.63 -1.43
C PRO A 40 8.02 -11.76 -2.81
N ALA A 41 9.31 -12.11 -2.83
CA ALA A 41 10.06 -12.38 -4.05
C ALA A 41 11.02 -13.56 -3.86
N ILE A 42 11.34 -14.24 -4.96
CA ILE A 42 12.32 -15.33 -4.99
C ILE A 42 13.62 -14.85 -5.62
N ARG A 43 14.76 -15.26 -5.05
CA ARG A 43 16.08 -15.06 -5.66
C ARG A 43 16.47 -16.31 -6.44
N ILE A 44 16.80 -16.15 -7.71
CA ILE A 44 17.15 -17.29 -8.57
C ILE A 44 18.63 -17.65 -8.38
N GLY A 45 18.91 -18.63 -7.53
CA GLY A 45 20.28 -19.01 -7.14
C GLY A 45 20.92 -18.02 -6.16
N ASP A 46 22.15 -18.32 -5.68
CA ASP A 46 22.82 -17.55 -4.63
C ASP A 46 23.01 -16.05 -4.94
N ARG A 47 23.26 -15.71 -6.21
CA ARG A 47 23.56 -14.34 -6.66
C ARG A 47 22.74 -13.90 -7.87
N GLY A 48 21.69 -14.64 -8.23
CA GLY A 48 20.88 -14.27 -9.37
C GLY A 48 19.83 -13.20 -9.05
N PRO A 49 19.03 -12.84 -10.05
CA PRO A 49 18.07 -11.76 -9.92
C PRO A 49 16.88 -12.14 -9.05
N TRP A 50 16.25 -11.13 -8.46
CA TRP A 50 14.96 -11.26 -7.80
C TRP A 50 13.83 -11.37 -8.82
N ARG A 51 12.81 -12.16 -8.47
CA ARG A 51 11.59 -12.37 -9.24
C ARG A 51 10.39 -12.31 -8.32
N VAL A 52 9.42 -11.48 -8.68
CA VAL A 52 8.16 -11.35 -7.96
C VAL A 52 7.12 -12.20 -8.67
N GLU A 53 6.44 -13.09 -7.96
CA GLU A 53 5.32 -13.81 -8.55
C GLU A 53 4.10 -12.89 -8.65
N ARG A 54 3.41 -12.89 -9.79
CA ARG A 54 2.26 -12.00 -10.01
C ARG A 54 1.18 -12.15 -8.94
N SER A 55 0.83 -13.38 -8.57
CA SER A 55 -0.18 -13.62 -7.55
C SER A 55 0.24 -13.10 -6.16
N GLN A 56 1.54 -13.09 -5.85
CA GLN A 56 2.04 -12.50 -4.60
C GLN A 56 1.97 -10.97 -4.63
N LEU A 57 2.21 -10.36 -5.79
CA LEU A 57 2.01 -8.92 -5.97
C LEU A 57 0.54 -8.53 -5.77
N GLU A 58 -0.40 -9.31 -6.33
CA GLU A 58 -1.84 -9.08 -6.15
C GLU A 58 -2.24 -9.17 -4.67
N VAL A 59 -1.76 -10.19 -3.96
CA VAL A 59 -2.00 -10.35 -2.51
C VAL A 59 -1.40 -9.17 -1.72
N PHE A 60 -0.18 -8.74 -2.06
CA PHE A 60 0.44 -7.57 -1.43
C PHE A 60 -0.45 -6.33 -1.59
N ILE A 61 -0.93 -6.06 -2.80
CA ILE A 61 -1.80 -4.91 -3.08
C ILE A 61 -3.08 -4.98 -2.22
N GLU A 62 -3.72 -6.15 -2.14
CA GLU A 62 -4.90 -6.37 -1.31
C GLU A 62 -4.63 -6.07 0.17
N MET A 63 -3.52 -6.59 0.72
CA MET A 63 -3.12 -6.33 2.10
C MET A 63 -2.85 -4.85 2.38
N ARG A 64 -2.28 -4.11 1.41
CA ARG A 64 -2.07 -2.65 1.54
C ARG A 64 -3.41 -1.92 1.60
N TYR A 65 -4.36 -2.25 0.74
CA TYR A 65 -5.71 -1.67 0.80
C TYR A 65 -6.43 -1.98 2.11
N GLU A 66 -6.32 -3.21 2.61
CA GLU A 66 -6.95 -3.58 3.88
C GLU A 66 -6.33 -2.81 5.05
N SER A 67 -4.99 -2.67 5.07
CA SER A 67 -4.28 -1.92 6.10
C SER A 67 -4.69 -0.45 6.12
N THR A 68 -4.75 0.20 4.94
CA THR A 68 -5.25 1.58 4.81
C THR A 68 -6.70 1.70 5.25
N ARG A 69 -7.57 0.73 4.90
CA ARG A 69 -8.98 0.74 5.33
C ARG A 69 -9.10 0.69 6.84
N ARG A 70 -8.30 -0.15 7.51
CA ARG A 70 -8.28 -0.21 8.99
C ARG A 70 -7.84 1.12 9.57
N GLU A 71 -6.74 1.70 9.07
CA GLU A 71 -6.21 2.97 9.58
C GLU A 71 -7.21 4.13 9.47
N VAL A 72 -7.89 4.26 8.33
CA VAL A 72 -8.94 5.27 8.14
C VAL A 72 -10.11 5.05 9.11
N ALA A 73 -10.56 3.81 9.29
CA ALA A 73 -11.66 3.48 10.20
C ALA A 73 -11.31 3.79 11.68
N TRP A 74 -10.06 3.54 12.10
CA TRP A 74 -9.57 3.93 13.42
C TRP A 74 -9.57 5.45 13.59
N ASN A 75 -9.10 6.18 12.57
CA ASN A 75 -9.04 7.63 12.58
C ASN A 75 -10.45 8.27 12.68
N GLU A 76 -11.44 7.75 11.95
CA GLU A 76 -12.84 8.25 12.03
C GLU A 76 -13.48 8.04 13.42
N GLY A 77 -13.15 6.94 14.11
CA GLY A 77 -13.64 6.68 15.47
C GLY A 77 -13.05 7.61 16.55
N GLU A 78 -11.80 8.03 16.37
CA GLU A 78 -11.11 8.92 17.32
C GLU A 78 -11.66 10.36 17.26
N PHE A 79 -11.94 10.88 16.06
CA PHE A 79 -12.51 12.21 15.88
C PHE A 79 -13.97 12.33 16.34
N GLY A 80 -14.78 11.28 16.16
CA GLY A 80 -16.16 11.26 16.66
C GLY A 80 -16.25 11.34 18.18
N ASN A 81 -15.34 10.65 18.88
CA ASN A 81 -15.31 10.60 20.34
C ASN A 81 -14.77 11.89 20.98
N VAL A 82 -13.82 12.58 20.34
CA VAL A 82 -13.28 13.86 20.83
C VAL A 82 -14.30 14.99 20.81
N ILE A 83 -15.15 15.08 19.78
CA ILE A 83 -16.17 16.13 19.66
C ILE A 83 -17.27 15.96 20.72
N GLU A 84 -17.66 14.71 21.05
CA GLU A 84 -18.62 14.44 22.13
C GLU A 84 -18.02 14.66 23.52
N PHE A 85 -16.74 14.36 23.74
CA PHE A 85 -16.09 14.53 25.04
C PHE A 85 -15.76 16.00 25.37
N ALA A 86 -15.49 16.84 24.36
CA ALA A 86 -15.14 18.26 24.56
C ALA A 86 -16.32 19.15 24.99
N GLY A 87 -17.55 18.63 25.09
CA GLY A 87 -18.70 19.33 25.69
C GLY A 87 -19.12 20.62 24.99
N VAL A 88 -18.62 20.92 23.79
CA VAL A 88 -18.97 22.14 23.05
C VAL A 88 -20.30 21.91 22.36
N ARG A 89 -21.38 22.29 23.03
CA ARG A 89 -22.68 22.45 22.37
C ARG A 89 -22.68 23.77 21.60
N PRO A 90 -22.77 23.78 20.26
CA PRO A 90 -23.01 25.01 19.54
C PRO A 90 -24.47 25.42 19.79
N GLY A 91 -24.68 26.44 20.62
CA GLY A 91 -25.98 27.10 20.76
C GLY A 91 -26.52 27.07 22.18
N GLY A 92 -26.28 28.16 22.91
CA GLY A 92 -26.87 28.40 24.21
C GLY A 92 -26.49 29.77 24.76
N LEU A 93 -26.64 30.83 23.95
CA LEU A 93 -26.61 32.20 24.47
C LEU A 93 -27.74 32.32 25.51
N ARG A 94 -27.38 32.47 26.79
CA ARG A 94 -28.35 32.86 27.81
C ARG A 94 -28.46 34.38 27.80
N PRO A 95 -29.67 34.96 27.62
CA PRO A 95 -29.86 36.38 27.86
C PRO A 95 -29.65 36.66 29.35
N VAL A 96 -28.90 37.71 29.62
CA VAL A 96 -28.73 38.27 30.95
C VAL A 96 -29.92 39.18 31.25
N ASP A 97 -30.63 38.90 32.34
CA ASP A 97 -31.51 39.85 33.04
C ASP A 97 -31.21 39.70 34.54
#